data_AF-A0A956VXC6-F1
#
_entry.id   AF-A0A956VXC6-F1
#
_cell.length_a   1.000
_cell.length_b   1.000
_cell.length_c   1.000
_cell.angle_alpha   90.00
_cell.angle_beta   90.00
_cell.angle_gamma   90.00
#
_symmetry.space_group_name_H-M   'P 1'
#
loop_
_entity.id
_entity.type
_entity.pdbx_description
1 polymer ?
#
loop_
_entity_poly.entity_id
_entity_poly.type
_entity_poly.pdbx_seq_one_letter_code
_entity_poly.pdbx_strand_id
1 'polypeptide(L)' 'HYLRGYIASLRSKLEDDPAKPRLLLTEWGVGYRLAALPAEVAEPDLARAAS' A
#
# COMPACT_ATOMS: atom_id res chain seq x y z
N HIS A 1 18.59 7.46 7.52
CA HIS A 1 17.44 8.40 7.49
C HIS A 1 16.73 8.54 6.13
N TYR A 2 17.15 7.84 5.06
CA TYR A 2 16.56 8.03 3.72
C TYR A 2 15.18 7.41 3.52
N LEU A 3 14.93 6.23 4.11
CA LEU A 3 13.69 5.49 3.89
C LEU A 3 12.43 6.26 4.32
N ARG A 4 12.47 6.91 5.49
CA ARG A 4 11.33 7.70 6.00
C ARG A 4 10.98 8.87 5.08
N GLY A 5 11.98 9.54 4.52
CA GLY A 5 11.78 10.63 3.56
C GLY A 5 11.13 10.11 2.28
N TYR A 6 11.62 8.99 1.76
CA TYR A 6 11.05 8.36 0.56
C TYR A 6 9.60 7.91 0.78
N ILE A 7 9.30 7.29 1.93
CA ILE A 7 7.93 6.89 2.28
C ILE A 7 7.01 8.11 2.41
N ALA A 8 7.48 9.23 2.97
CA ALA A 8 6.69 10.45 3.00
C ALA A 8 6.35 10.94 1.58
N SER A 9 7.34 10.96 0.68
CA SER A 9 7.11 11.32 -0.73
C SER A 9 6.18 10.35 -1.46
N LEU A 10 6.25 9.06 -1.16
CA LEU A 10 5.33 8.07 -1.74
C LEU A 10 3.91 8.24 -1.22
N ARG A 11 3.71 8.47 0.09
CA ARG A 11 2.39 8.73 0.67
C ARG A 11 1.75 9.96 0.07
N SER A 12 2.50 11.05 -0.14
CA SER A 12 2.00 12.25 -0.84
C SER A 12 1.52 12.01 -2.27
N LYS A 13 1.98 10.93 -2.93
CA LYS A 13 1.61 10.61 -4.31
C LYS A 13 0.50 9.56 -4.41
N LEU A 14 0.39 8.67 -3.43
CA LEU A 14 -0.44 7.46 -3.52
C LEU A 14 -1.61 7.46 -2.53
N GLU A 15 -1.52 8.18 -1.42
CA GLU A 15 -2.56 8.21 -0.40
C GLU A 15 -3.47 9.42 -0.62
N ASP A 16 -4.77 9.25 -0.37
CA ASP A 16 -5.72 10.38 -0.37
C ASP A 16 -5.41 11.37 0.76
N ASP A 17 -5.05 10.85 1.94
CA ASP A 17 -4.57 11.61 3.10
C ASP A 17 -3.25 11.02 3.60
N PRO A 18 -2.10 11.66 3.32
CA PRO A 18 -0.78 11.18 3.75
C PRO A 18 -0.61 11.08 5.28
N ALA A 19 -1.41 11.81 6.07
CA ALA A 19 -1.39 11.73 7.53
C ALA A 19 -2.18 10.53 8.06
N LYS A 20 -3.05 9.93 7.23
CA LYS A 20 -3.85 8.73 7.54
C LYS A 20 -3.63 7.65 6.47
N PRO A 21 -2.40 7.11 6.35
CA PRO A 21 -2.05 6.20 5.26
C PRO A 21 -2.84 4.89 5.34
N ARG A 22 -3.40 4.48 4.20
CA ARG A 22 -4.16 3.22 4.03
C ARG A 22 -3.38 2.21 3.20
N LEU A 23 -2.47 2.65 2.32
CA LEU A 23 -1.68 1.80 1.43
C LEU A 23 -0.29 1.49 2.01
N LEU A 24 0.45 2.50 2.45
CA LEU A 24 1.82 2.36 2.98
C LEU A 24 1.81 2.44 4.50
N LEU A 25 1.67 1.30 5.17
CA LEU A 25 1.51 1.21 6.61
C LEU A 25 2.86 1.17 7.32
N THR A 26 2.94 1.78 8.50
CA THR A 26 4.10 1.67 9.39
C THR A 26 3.95 0.41 10.25
N GLU A 27 4.98 -0.43 10.28
CA GLU A 27 5.09 -1.58 11.16
C GLU A 27 6.18 -1.32 12.20
N TRP A 28 5.76 -1.10 13.45
CA TRP A 28 6.65 -0.67 14.53
C TRP A 28 7.77 -1.67 14.78
N GLY A 29 9.02 -1.19 14.81
CA GLY A 29 10.20 -2.03 15.01
C GLY A 29 10.66 -2.80 13.76
N VAL A 30 9.89 -2.79 12.66
CA VAL A 30 10.19 -3.53 11.43
C VAL A 30 10.44 -2.58 10.26
N GLY A 31 9.51 -1.66 9.99
CA GLY A 31 9.61 -0.75 8.85
C GLY A 31 8.25 -0.39 8.27
N TYR A 32 8.07 -0.66 6.98
CA TYR A 32 6.86 -0.31 6.24
C TYR A 32 6.36 -1.50 5.44
N ARG A 33 5.04 -1.59 5.28
CA ARG A 33 4.40 -2.62 4.47
C ARG A 33 3.34 -2.02 3.55
N LEU A 34 3.09 -2.69 2.43
CA LEU A 34 1.92 -2.44 1.60
C LEU A 34 0.70 -3.11 2.22
N ALA A 35 -0.42 -2.40 2.27
CA ALA A 35 -1.70 -3.00 2.58
C ALA A 35 -2.09 -3.99 1.49
N ALA A 36 -2.63 -5.14 1.89
CA ALA A 36 -3.26 -6.04 0.95
C ALA A 36 -4.51 -5.36 0.37
N LEU A 37 -4.65 -5.39 -0.96
CA LEU A 37 -5.91 -5.03 -1.58
C LEU A 37 -6.98 -6.02 -1.10
N PRO A 38 -8.17 -5.56 -0.73
CA PRO A 38 -9.27 -6.48 -0.43
C PRO A 38 -9.51 -7.38 -1.64
N ALA A 39 -9.77 -8.67 -1.39
CA ALA A 39 -9.90 -9.70 -2.42
C ALA A 39 -10.94 -9.34 -3.51
N GLU A 40 -11.95 -8.55 -3.15
CA GLU A 40 -12.98 -8.04 -4.07
C GLU A 40 -12.44 -7.11 -5.17
N VAL A 41 -11.28 -6.47 -4.97
CA VAL A 41 -10.61 -5.64 -5.99
C VAL A 41 -9.53 -6.44 -6.72
N ALA A 42 -9.05 -7.54 -6.15
CA ALA A 42 -7.99 -8.35 -6.73
C ALA A 42 -8.45 -9.27 -7.87
N GLU A 43 -9.76 -9.51 -8.04
CA GLU A 43 -10.28 -10.37 -9.11
C GLU A 43 -11.56 -9.84 -9.79
N PRO A 44 -11.40 -9.35 -11.03
CA PRO A 44 -12.37 -9.66 -12.10
C PRO A 44 -11.74 -10.44 -13.27
N ASP A 45 -10.41 -10.46 -13.41
CA ASP A 45 -9.71 -10.96 -14.61
C ASP A 45 -8.96 -12.30 -14.39
N LEU A 46 -8.37 -12.52 -13.22
CA LEU A 46 -7.64 -13.75 -12.90
C LEU A 46 -8.54 -15.00 -12.83
N ALA A 47 -9.82 -14.83 -12.46
CA ALA A 47 -10.82 -15.89 -12.50
C ALA A 47 -11.14 -16.39 -13.92
N ARG A 48 -10.81 -15.62 -14.96
CA ARG A 48 -11.09 -15.97 -16.37
C ARG A 48 -9.96 -16.77 -17.04
N ALA A 49 -8.73 -16.68 -16.52
CA ALA A 49 -7.55 -17.37 -17.05
C ALA A 49 -7.35 -18.79 -16.47
N ALA A 50 -8.14 -19.17 -15.46
CA ALA A 50 -8.09 -20.49 -14.82
C ALA A 50 -9.22 -21.44 -15.28
N SER A 51 -9.91 -21.13 -16.38
CA SER A 51 -10.90 -22.00 -17.05
C SER A 51 -10.32 -22.68 -18.28
#